data_AF-A0A4Q0Z915-F1
#
_entry.id   AF-A0A4Q0Z915-F1
#
_cell.length_a   1.000
_cell.length_b   1.000
_cell.length_c   1.000
_cell.angle_alpha   90.00
_cell.angle_beta   90.00
_cell.angle_gamma   90.00
#
_symmetry.space_group_name_H-M   'P 1'
#
loop_
_entity.id
_entity.type
_entity.pdbx_description
1 polymer ?
#
loop_
_entity_poly.entity_id
_entity_poly.type
_entity_poly.pdbx_seq_one_letter_code
_entity_poly.pdbx_strand_id
1 'polypeptide(L)'
;MEKQLRIIKPKTRPIQIEPWFFRYLNEGQLKVVSAILSHADIKDRQNNSFPSNRTIAFYCGFGLITPGTKAEENYNSLDSENEKELFKAKRLKNAISTVKNIKKDLEDKGLLKREYVGTNGKQTVYYTLDLNWKKEQYLKEFDEHFNNKEIIEDSEQDENITKELEQIKELHSEGNISKTNLADRLKNLSYKIKANDYNENSFIPFEDINKVANFYMTTNKIKNKIEIGEIGNIPGYKQGIINSIKNNEFSLAEKIYKKLEAEELKDNIETLTAAHENLDPLKSYQHKYYKFKRIKFTDNIYLAEYENDDQLKKDWLVEEDYIRSQLLPPHAYTRNNKSIIENYAENIKKFTEKMKGAFKKYE
;
A
#
# COMPACT_ATOMS: atom_id res chain seq x y z
N MET A 1 29.85 18.54 -26.89
CA MET A 1 29.96 17.09 -26.67
C MET A 1 29.37 16.77 -25.31
N GLU A 2 28.18 16.17 -25.27
CA GLU A 2 27.62 15.63 -24.03
C GLU A 2 28.41 14.38 -23.62
N LYS A 3 29.05 14.42 -22.45
CA LYS A 3 29.74 13.27 -21.88
C LYS A 3 28.70 12.38 -21.21
N GLN A 4 28.36 11.25 -21.81
CA GLN A 4 27.52 10.21 -21.18
C GLN A 4 28.38 9.30 -20.29
N LEU A 5 28.01 9.20 -19.00
CA LEU A 5 28.67 8.33 -18.03
C LEU A 5 28.30 6.86 -18.29
N ARG A 6 29.29 6.05 -18.70
CA ARG A 6 29.12 4.61 -18.88
C ARG A 6 29.46 3.90 -17.56
N ILE A 7 28.45 3.55 -16.76
CA ILE A 7 28.64 2.77 -15.52
C ILE A 7 28.81 1.30 -15.90
N ILE A 8 30.02 0.76 -15.72
CA ILE A 8 30.29 -0.67 -15.83
C ILE A 8 29.96 -1.30 -14.47
N LYS A 9 28.84 -2.02 -14.36
CA LYS A 9 28.52 -2.81 -13.16
C LYS A 9 29.25 -4.16 -13.22
N PRO A 10 30.06 -4.54 -12.20
CA PRO A 10 30.65 -5.87 -12.16
C PRO A 10 29.54 -6.93 -12.06
N LYS A 11 29.62 -7.99 -12.90
CA LYS A 11 28.73 -9.16 -12.84
C LYS A 11 29.07 -9.99 -11.58
N THR A 12 28.59 -9.55 -10.42
CA THR A 12 28.53 -10.37 -9.21
C THR A 12 27.06 -10.61 -8.89
N ARG A 13 26.71 -11.82 -8.46
CA ARG A 13 25.34 -12.08 -8.00
C ARG A 13 25.10 -11.18 -6.78
N PRO A 14 23.92 -10.56 -6.63
CA PRO A 14 23.61 -9.84 -5.41
C PRO A 14 23.71 -10.80 -4.23
N ILE A 15 24.41 -10.39 -3.18
CA ILE A 15 24.41 -11.13 -1.92
C ILE A 15 23.02 -10.98 -1.32
N GLN A 16 22.30 -12.09 -1.22
CA GLN A 16 20.96 -12.11 -0.65
C GLN A 16 21.07 -11.98 0.87
N ILE A 17 20.50 -10.92 1.42
CA ILE A 17 20.38 -10.68 2.86
C ILE A 17 18.91 -10.82 3.20
N GLU A 18 18.60 -11.66 4.18
CA GLU A 18 17.22 -11.99 4.54
C GLU A 18 16.50 -10.83 5.26
N PRO A 19 15.20 -10.61 5.03
CA PRO A 19 14.44 -9.49 5.59
C PRO A 19 14.48 -9.41 7.13
N TRP A 20 14.47 -10.55 7.82
CA TRP A 20 14.50 -10.60 9.29
C TRP A 20 15.84 -10.12 9.87
N PHE A 21 16.94 -10.16 9.10
CA PHE A 21 18.20 -9.57 9.53
C PHE A 21 18.09 -8.06 9.66
N PHE A 22 17.38 -7.39 8.75
CA PHE A 22 17.13 -5.95 8.86
C PHE A 22 16.21 -5.60 10.03
N ARG A 23 15.31 -6.53 10.43
CA ARG A 23 14.38 -6.32 11.55
C ARG A 23 15.05 -6.47 12.91
N TYR A 24 15.93 -7.46 13.08
CA TYR A 24 16.44 -7.84 14.41
C TYR A 24 17.92 -7.57 14.64
N LEU A 25 18.65 -7.11 13.62
CA LEU A 25 20.06 -6.73 13.75
C LEU A 25 20.23 -5.22 13.70
N ASN A 26 21.17 -4.71 14.49
CA ASN A 26 21.62 -3.33 14.36
C ASN A 26 22.56 -3.18 13.14
N GLU A 27 22.85 -1.94 12.75
CA GLU A 27 23.67 -1.64 11.58
C GLU A 27 25.07 -2.31 11.63
N GLY A 28 25.70 -2.33 12.81
CA GLY A 28 27.01 -2.96 13.00
C GLY A 28 26.98 -4.47 12.81
N GLN A 29 25.98 -5.14 13.39
CA GLN A 29 25.71 -6.57 13.23
C GLN A 29 25.44 -6.91 11.77
N LEU A 30 24.57 -6.14 11.10
CA LEU A 30 24.25 -6.31 9.70
C LEU A 30 25.50 -6.19 8.82
N LYS A 31 26.34 -5.17 9.05
CA LYS A 31 27.63 -5.00 8.35
C LYS A 31 28.54 -6.21 8.51
N VAL A 32 28.62 -6.79 9.71
CA VAL A 32 29.44 -7.98 9.97
C VAL A 32 28.88 -9.23 9.28
N VAL A 33 27.56 -9.45 9.32
CA VAL A 33 26.90 -10.55 8.62
C VAL A 33 27.11 -10.44 7.11
N SER A 34 26.88 -9.26 6.53
CA SER A 34 27.11 -8.99 5.11
C SER A 34 28.56 -9.20 4.71
N ALA A 35 29.53 -8.80 5.55
CA ALA A 35 30.94 -9.03 5.31
C ALA A 35 31.31 -10.52 5.32
N ILE A 36 30.71 -11.32 6.20
CA ILE A 36 30.90 -12.78 6.24
C ILE A 36 30.35 -13.42 4.96
N LEU A 37 29.13 -13.04 4.56
CA LEU A 37 28.50 -13.54 3.32
C LEU A 37 29.27 -13.12 2.07
N SER A 38 29.72 -11.86 2.01
CA SER A 38 30.55 -11.35 0.91
C SER A 38 31.86 -12.11 0.77
N HIS A 39 32.49 -12.40 1.91
CA HIS A 39 33.73 -13.17 1.92
C HIS A 39 33.52 -14.60 1.43
N ALA A 40 32.40 -15.23 1.80
CA ALA A 40 32.03 -16.56 1.31
C ALA A 40 31.83 -16.56 -0.22
N ASP A 41 31.07 -15.61 -0.74
CA ASP A 41 30.79 -15.48 -2.19
C ASP A 41 32.04 -15.18 -3.02
N ILE A 42 32.99 -14.40 -2.48
CA ILE A 42 34.27 -14.09 -3.15
C ILE A 42 35.24 -15.29 -3.10
N LYS A 43 35.25 -16.05 -2.00
CA LYS A 43 36.21 -17.17 -1.78
C LYS A 43 35.77 -18.51 -2.32
N ASP A 44 34.58 -18.61 -2.90
CA ASP A 44 34.01 -19.81 -3.52
C ASP A 44 34.78 -20.35 -4.74
N ARG A 45 36.04 -19.93 -4.93
CA ARG A 45 36.95 -20.48 -5.92
C ARG A 45 38.01 -21.43 -5.36
N GLN A 46 38.39 -21.39 -4.06
CA GLN A 46 39.47 -22.30 -3.60
C GLN A 46 39.46 -22.83 -2.14
N ASN A 47 38.68 -22.36 -1.15
CA ASN A 47 38.53 -23.04 0.16
C ASN A 47 37.51 -22.36 1.11
N ASN A 48 36.64 -23.14 1.76
CA ASN A 48 35.72 -22.73 2.84
C ASN A 48 36.50 -22.25 4.08
N SER A 49 36.90 -20.98 4.08
CA SER A 49 37.65 -20.36 5.18
C SER A 49 36.91 -19.14 5.72
N PHE A 50 36.57 -19.19 7.00
CA PHE A 50 35.92 -18.09 7.69
C PHE A 50 36.81 -16.83 7.69
N PRO A 51 36.29 -15.62 7.43
CA PRO A 51 37.11 -14.41 7.37
C PRO A 51 37.73 -14.05 8.72
N SER A 52 38.97 -13.54 8.69
CA SER A 52 39.61 -12.99 9.88
C SER A 52 38.88 -11.73 10.36
N ASN A 53 38.95 -11.41 11.67
CA ASN A 53 38.34 -10.18 12.20
C ASN A 53 38.89 -8.91 11.52
N ARG A 54 40.15 -8.94 11.07
CA ARG A 54 40.76 -7.84 10.30
C ARG A 54 40.11 -7.70 8.92
N THR A 55 39.86 -8.80 8.23
CA THR A 55 39.17 -8.83 6.93
C THR A 55 37.74 -8.31 7.06
N ILE A 56 37.00 -8.75 8.09
CA ILE A 56 35.65 -8.27 8.38
C ILE A 56 35.68 -6.77 8.67
N ALA A 57 36.59 -6.30 9.53
CA ALA A 57 36.71 -4.88 9.87
C ALA A 57 36.93 -4.01 8.63
N PHE A 58 37.74 -4.48 7.68
CA PHE A 58 37.96 -3.83 6.40
C PHE A 58 36.66 -3.76 5.57
N TYR A 59 35.95 -4.88 5.38
CA TYR A 59 34.68 -4.90 4.64
C TYR A 59 33.59 -4.05 5.27
N CYS A 60 33.51 -4.00 6.60
CA CYS A 60 32.55 -3.16 7.30
C CYS A 60 32.92 -1.66 7.30
N GLY A 61 34.10 -1.30 6.80
CA GLY A 61 34.64 0.06 6.86
C GLY A 61 34.95 0.52 8.28
N PHE A 62 35.09 -0.40 9.24
CA PHE A 62 35.37 -0.05 10.63
C PHE A 62 36.79 0.46 10.76
N GLY A 63 36.93 1.58 11.49
CA GLY A 63 38.23 2.21 11.72
C GLY A 63 38.78 2.99 10.52
N LEU A 64 38.07 3.05 9.38
CA LEU A 64 38.44 3.92 8.27
C LEU A 64 38.49 5.38 8.70
N ILE A 65 39.38 6.12 8.05
CA ILE A 65 39.49 7.58 8.16
C ILE A 65 38.76 8.12 6.94
N THR A 66 37.50 8.49 7.13
CA THR A 66 36.62 8.98 6.07
C THR A 66 36.63 10.51 6.02
N PRO A 67 36.56 11.10 4.82
CA PRO A 67 36.51 12.54 4.65
C PRO A 67 35.36 13.20 5.44
N GLY A 68 35.62 14.35 6.04
CA GLY A 68 34.64 15.14 6.80
C GLY A 68 34.29 14.56 8.17
N THR A 69 35.15 13.70 8.73
CA THR A 69 34.94 13.14 10.08
C THR A 69 35.98 13.62 11.08
N LYS A 70 35.62 13.63 12.36
CA LYS A 70 36.57 13.91 13.47
C LYS A 70 37.82 13.01 13.43
N ALA A 71 37.70 11.81 12.85
CA ALA A 71 38.84 10.93 12.69
C ALA A 71 39.86 11.43 11.66
N GLU A 72 39.40 12.13 10.61
CA GLU A 72 40.25 12.78 9.63
C GLU A 72 40.85 14.07 10.20
N GLU A 73 40.06 14.89 10.90
CA GLU A 73 40.56 16.08 11.61
C GLU A 73 41.69 15.71 12.59
N ASN A 74 41.47 14.67 13.39
CA ASN A 74 42.47 14.14 14.33
C ASN A 74 43.67 13.49 13.64
N TYR A 75 43.55 13.06 12.39
CA TYR A 75 44.66 12.47 11.64
C TYR A 75 45.51 13.55 10.97
N ASN A 76 44.85 14.59 10.44
CA ASN A 76 45.49 15.71 9.77
C ASN A 76 46.20 16.67 10.75
N SER A 77 45.78 16.68 12.01
CA SER A 77 46.42 17.44 13.11
C SER A 77 47.65 16.76 13.71
N LEU A 78 48.03 15.57 13.24
CA LEU A 78 49.26 14.90 13.68
C LEU A 78 50.45 15.40 12.86
N ASP A 79 51.54 15.75 13.53
CA ASP A 79 52.70 16.41 12.93
C ASP A 79 53.69 15.42 12.32
N SER A 80 53.82 14.22 12.90
CA SER A 80 54.79 13.21 12.45
C SER A 80 54.16 12.01 11.76
N GLU A 81 54.90 11.40 10.83
CA GLU A 81 54.45 10.17 10.17
C GLU A 81 54.34 9.01 11.18
N ASN A 82 55.23 8.95 12.18
CA ASN A 82 55.17 7.96 13.26
C ASN A 82 53.85 8.05 14.07
N GLU A 83 53.38 9.26 14.38
CA GLU A 83 52.10 9.44 15.08
C GLU A 83 50.91 9.03 14.21
N LYS A 84 50.98 9.33 12.91
CA LYS A 84 49.96 8.91 11.93
C LYS A 84 49.89 7.39 11.81
N GLU A 85 51.03 6.70 11.80
CA GLU A 85 51.10 5.23 11.81
C GLU A 85 50.52 4.64 13.10
N LEU A 86 50.89 5.18 14.27
CA LEU A 86 50.35 4.75 15.57
C LEU A 86 48.85 4.98 15.65
N PHE A 87 48.35 6.09 15.12
CA PHE A 87 46.92 6.39 15.07
C PHE A 87 46.17 5.38 14.19
N LYS A 88 46.67 5.09 12.99
CA LYS A 88 46.11 4.05 12.09
C LYS A 88 46.10 2.68 12.77
N ALA A 89 47.20 2.30 13.42
CA ALA A 89 47.31 1.03 14.14
C ALA A 89 46.30 0.93 15.30
N LYS A 90 46.14 2.01 16.09
CA LYS A 90 45.15 2.08 17.18
C LYS A 90 43.72 1.95 16.64
N ARG A 91 43.39 2.65 15.55
CA ARG A 91 42.06 2.55 14.93
C ARG A 91 41.79 1.15 14.39
N LEU A 92 42.77 0.53 13.75
CA LEU A 92 42.64 -0.85 13.27
C LEU A 92 42.43 -1.83 14.44
N LYS A 93 43.18 -1.68 15.53
CA LYS A 93 43.00 -2.51 16.75
C LYS A 93 41.58 -2.35 17.33
N ASN A 94 41.09 -1.13 17.40
CA ASN A 94 39.72 -0.85 17.86
C ASN A 94 38.69 -1.47 16.92
N ALA A 95 38.86 -1.34 15.61
CA ALA A 95 37.97 -1.95 14.62
C ALA A 95 37.92 -3.47 14.74
N ILE A 96 39.06 -4.13 14.93
CA ILE A 96 39.13 -5.59 15.18
C ILE A 96 38.40 -5.95 16.48
N SER A 97 38.54 -5.13 17.53
CA SER A 97 37.83 -5.33 18.81
C SER A 97 36.32 -5.20 18.63
N THR A 98 35.86 -4.20 17.88
CA THR A 98 34.44 -4.00 17.53
C THR A 98 33.88 -5.23 16.82
N VAL A 99 34.60 -5.77 15.83
CA VAL A 99 34.19 -7.01 15.15
C VAL A 99 34.11 -8.18 16.13
N LYS A 100 35.10 -8.34 17.02
CA LYS A 100 35.09 -9.41 18.01
C LYS A 100 33.86 -9.33 18.93
N ASN A 101 33.51 -8.14 19.39
CA ASN A 101 32.36 -7.91 20.26
C ASN A 101 31.05 -8.20 19.51
N ILE A 102 30.92 -7.72 18.27
CA ILE A 102 29.74 -8.00 17.44
C ILE A 102 29.60 -9.50 17.18
N LYS A 103 30.69 -10.21 16.85
CA LYS A 103 30.63 -11.67 16.65
C LYS A 103 30.17 -12.40 17.91
N LYS A 104 30.66 -11.99 19.09
CA LYS A 104 30.20 -12.56 20.36
C LYS A 104 28.71 -12.30 20.59
N ASP A 105 28.23 -11.10 20.32
CA ASP A 105 26.81 -10.75 20.44
C ASP A 105 25.95 -11.54 19.43
N LEU A 106 26.44 -11.80 18.22
CA LEU A 106 25.80 -12.70 17.26
C LEU A 106 25.79 -14.17 17.72
N GLU A 107 26.83 -14.61 18.44
CA GLU A 107 26.88 -15.92 19.10
C GLU A 107 25.83 -15.99 20.22
N ASP A 108 25.76 -14.98 21.08
CA ASP A 108 24.83 -14.89 22.20
C ASP A 108 23.37 -14.85 21.70
N LYS A 109 23.10 -14.22 20.54
CA LYS A 109 21.80 -14.23 19.85
C LYS A 109 21.44 -15.58 19.20
N GLY A 110 22.39 -16.50 19.08
CA GLY A 110 22.22 -17.79 18.40
C GLY A 110 22.25 -17.73 16.87
N LEU A 111 22.54 -16.57 16.28
CA LEU A 111 22.66 -16.39 14.83
C LEU A 111 23.98 -16.98 14.29
N LEU A 112 25.06 -16.85 15.06
CA LEU A 112 26.37 -17.40 14.73
C LEU A 112 26.71 -18.53 15.70
N LYS A 113 26.81 -19.77 15.21
CA LYS A 113 27.18 -20.92 16.04
C LYS A 113 28.67 -21.19 15.92
N ARG A 114 29.31 -21.47 17.05
CA ARG A 114 30.73 -21.83 17.12
C ARG A 114 30.88 -23.25 17.63
N GLU A 115 31.51 -24.11 16.82
CA GLU A 115 31.72 -25.52 17.14
C GLU A 115 33.21 -25.81 17.24
N TYR A 116 33.61 -26.47 18.33
CA TYR A 116 34.97 -26.95 18.53
C TYR A 116 35.02 -28.43 18.19
N VAL A 117 35.83 -28.79 17.20
CA VAL A 117 36.01 -30.18 16.78
C VAL A 117 37.46 -30.56 17.05
N GLY A 118 37.66 -31.63 17.82
CA GLY A 118 38.98 -32.20 18.15
C GLY A 118 39.33 -32.17 19.63
N THR A 119 40.45 -32.81 19.96
CA THR A 119 40.98 -32.90 21.34
C THR A 119 41.82 -31.67 21.70
N ASN A 120 41.86 -31.32 23.00
CA ASN A 120 42.62 -30.17 23.52
C ASN A 120 44.04 -30.12 22.91
N GLY A 121 44.38 -28.99 22.26
CA GLY A 121 45.66 -28.75 21.58
C GLY A 121 45.63 -28.87 20.04
N LYS A 122 44.63 -29.57 19.46
CA LYS A 122 44.39 -29.66 18.00
C LYS A 122 42.90 -29.44 17.67
N GLN A 123 42.30 -28.41 18.26
CA GLN A 123 40.90 -28.05 18.01
C GLN A 123 40.78 -27.17 16.77
N THR A 124 39.90 -27.57 15.85
CA THR A 124 39.43 -26.73 14.75
C THR A 124 38.13 -26.06 15.17
N VAL A 125 38.02 -24.76 14.91
CA VAL A 125 36.83 -23.98 15.24
C VAL A 125 36.04 -23.73 13.95
N TYR A 126 34.82 -24.23 13.91
CA TYR A 126 33.87 -23.98 12.83
C TYR A 126 32.88 -22.89 13.24
N TYR A 127 32.53 -22.04 12.28
CA TYR A 127 31.53 -21.00 12.45
C TYR A 127 30.41 -21.23 11.45
N THR A 128 29.19 -21.32 11.94
CA THR A 128 27.98 -21.54 11.12
C THR A 128 27.05 -20.35 11.29
N LEU A 129 26.72 -19.68 10.20
CA LEU A 129 25.75 -18.59 10.18
C LEU A 129 24.37 -19.15 9.83
N ASP A 130 23.39 -19.01 10.73
CA ASP A 130 22.04 -19.52 10.53
C ASP A 130 21.18 -18.52 9.76
N LEU A 131 21.01 -18.75 8.46
CA LEU A 131 20.18 -17.87 7.62
C LEU A 131 18.70 -17.89 8.03
N ASN A 132 18.19 -18.98 8.59
CA ASN A 132 16.79 -19.08 8.99
C ASN A 132 16.52 -18.53 10.41
N TRP A 133 17.53 -17.96 11.07
CA TRP A 133 17.41 -17.40 12.41
C TRP A 133 16.27 -16.37 12.49
N LYS A 134 15.29 -16.60 13.38
CA LYS A 134 14.06 -15.79 13.53
C LYS A 134 13.18 -15.68 12.30
N LYS A 135 13.36 -16.52 11.27
CA LYS A 135 12.48 -16.52 10.09
C LYS A 135 11.02 -16.75 10.44
N GLU A 136 10.72 -17.77 11.25
CA GLU A 136 9.33 -18.09 11.65
C GLU A 136 8.75 -16.99 12.54
N GLN A 137 9.54 -16.45 13.48
CA GLN A 137 9.14 -15.30 14.29
C GLN A 137 8.84 -14.08 13.41
N TYR A 138 9.69 -13.80 12.42
CA TYR A 138 9.50 -12.72 11.47
C TYR A 138 8.24 -12.91 10.64
N LEU A 139 8.02 -14.11 10.11
CA LEU A 139 6.82 -14.42 9.32
C LEU A 139 5.56 -14.28 10.18
N LYS A 140 5.60 -14.75 11.44
CA LYS A 140 4.49 -14.56 12.38
C LYS A 140 4.25 -13.07 12.70
N GLU A 141 5.29 -12.29 13.01
CA GLU A 141 5.17 -10.85 13.26
C GLU A 141 4.72 -10.10 12.00
N PHE A 142 5.17 -10.53 10.82
CA PHE A 142 4.77 -9.98 9.52
C PHE A 142 3.30 -10.30 9.24
N ASP A 143 2.87 -11.56 9.43
CA ASP A 143 1.48 -11.97 9.27
C ASP A 143 0.57 -11.33 10.34
N GLU A 144 1.03 -11.13 11.57
CA GLU A 144 0.29 -10.36 12.56
C GLU A 144 0.19 -8.88 12.17
N HIS A 145 1.26 -8.31 11.62
CA HIS A 145 1.28 -6.92 11.17
C HIS A 145 0.42 -6.67 9.91
N PHE A 146 0.33 -7.65 9.01
CA PHE A 146 -0.34 -7.50 7.71
C PHE A 146 -1.68 -8.27 7.59
N ASN A 147 -1.90 -9.34 8.37
CA ASN A 147 -3.07 -10.22 8.28
C ASN A 147 -3.96 -10.24 9.54
N ASN A 148 -3.50 -9.80 10.72
CA ASN A 148 -4.39 -9.58 11.88
C ASN A 148 -4.96 -8.16 11.88
N LYS A 149 -5.93 -7.93 10.99
CA LYS A 149 -6.98 -6.93 11.19
C LYS A 149 -8.34 -7.59 10.97
N GLU A 150 -8.87 -8.17 12.04
CA GLU A 150 -10.31 -8.07 12.23
C GLU A 150 -10.65 -6.59 12.44
N ILE A 151 -11.70 -6.14 11.75
CA ILE A 151 -12.23 -4.79 11.83
C ILE A 151 -12.78 -4.61 13.25
N ILE A 152 -12.09 -3.84 14.09
CA ILE A 152 -12.57 -3.38 15.40
C ILE A 152 -12.62 -1.84 15.35
N GLU A 153 -13.78 -1.30 15.75
CA GLU A 153 -14.18 0.11 15.67
C GLU A 153 -13.25 1.09 16.41
N ASP A 154 -13.14 2.31 15.86
CA ASP A 154 -12.32 3.47 16.27
C ASP A 154 -12.45 3.89 17.75
N SER A 155 -11.60 3.36 18.65
CA SER A 155 -11.46 3.94 20.01
C SER A 155 -10.04 4.02 20.58
N GLU A 156 -9.11 3.13 20.23
CA GLU A 156 -7.72 3.16 20.77
C GLU A 156 -6.78 4.17 20.08
N GLN A 157 -7.13 4.64 18.88
CA GLN A 157 -6.26 5.50 18.08
C GLN A 157 -6.39 6.98 18.48
N ASP A 158 -7.57 7.40 18.90
CA ASP A 158 -7.83 8.75 19.44
C ASP A 158 -7.15 8.96 20.79
N GLU A 159 -7.06 7.91 21.62
CA GLU A 159 -6.29 7.94 22.87
C GLU A 159 -4.80 8.17 22.64
N ASN A 160 -4.22 7.55 21.62
CA ASN A 160 -2.79 7.71 21.28
C ASN A 160 -2.47 9.10 20.71
N ILE A 161 -3.38 9.68 19.92
CA ILE A 161 -3.24 11.06 19.41
C ILE A 161 -3.32 12.06 20.58
N THR A 162 -4.25 11.83 21.50
CA THR A 162 -4.45 12.69 22.68
C THR A 162 -3.25 12.67 23.61
N LYS A 163 -2.71 11.48 23.92
CA LYS A 163 -1.52 11.31 24.77
C LYS A 163 -0.27 11.98 24.17
N GLU A 164 -0.04 11.87 22.86
CA GLU A 164 1.09 12.52 22.18
C GLU A 164 0.93 14.06 22.16
N LEU A 165 -0.31 14.58 22.00
CA LEU A 165 -0.59 16.01 22.08
C LEU A 165 -0.38 16.58 23.49
N GLU A 166 -0.77 15.84 24.53
CA GLU A 166 -0.50 16.21 25.93
C GLU A 166 1.00 16.25 26.22
N GLN A 167 1.75 15.25 25.77
CA GLN A 167 3.20 15.21 25.96
C GLN A 167 3.92 16.35 25.22
N ILE A 168 3.45 16.74 24.02
CA ILE A 168 3.99 17.90 23.29
C ILE A 168 3.69 19.20 24.04
N LYS A 169 2.50 19.36 24.62
CA LYS A 169 2.14 20.53 25.44
C LYS A 169 3.03 20.63 26.68
N GLU A 170 3.23 19.52 27.39
CA GLU A 170 4.09 19.44 28.58
C GLU A 170 5.53 19.83 28.23
N LEU A 171 6.14 19.16 27.24
CA LEU A 171 7.51 19.44 26.80
C LEU A 171 7.70 20.86 26.26
N HIS A 172 6.68 21.44 25.62
CA HIS A 172 6.73 22.83 25.18
C HIS A 172 6.67 23.80 26.36
N SER A 173 5.80 23.55 27.35
CA SER A 173 5.65 24.38 28.54
C SER A 173 6.90 24.35 29.43
N GLU A 174 7.61 23.22 29.48
CA GLU A 174 8.86 23.05 30.21
C GLU A 174 10.10 23.55 29.43
N GLY A 175 9.95 23.93 28.15
CA GLY A 175 11.05 24.35 27.29
C GLY A 175 11.98 23.21 26.83
N ASN A 176 11.58 21.96 27.03
CA ASN A 176 12.37 20.75 26.77
C ASN A 176 12.21 20.20 25.34
N ILE A 177 11.80 21.04 24.38
CA ILE A 177 11.65 20.66 22.96
C ILE A 177 12.19 21.74 22.02
N SER A 178 12.99 21.33 21.02
CA SER A 178 13.51 22.24 20.01
C SER A 178 12.44 22.57 18.95
N LYS A 179 12.55 23.74 18.31
CA LYS A 179 11.62 24.16 17.24
C LYS A 179 11.52 23.16 16.09
N THR A 180 12.63 22.51 15.74
CA THR A 180 12.68 21.49 14.68
C THR A 180 12.01 20.19 15.12
N ASN A 181 12.29 19.72 16.33
CA ASN A 181 11.66 18.51 16.87
C ASN A 181 10.15 18.69 17.06
N LEU A 182 9.71 19.86 17.53
CA LEU A 182 8.29 20.23 17.61
C LEU A 182 7.62 20.19 16.23
N ALA A 183 8.26 20.78 15.21
CA ALA A 183 7.73 20.79 13.85
C ALA A 183 7.61 19.38 13.26
N ASP A 184 8.62 18.52 13.47
CA ASP A 184 8.61 17.14 12.97
C ASP A 184 7.56 16.27 13.67
N ARG A 185 7.39 16.42 14.99
CA ARG A 185 6.36 15.69 15.76
C ARG A 185 4.95 16.14 15.40
N LEU A 186 4.72 17.45 15.25
CA LEU A 186 3.44 17.99 14.78
C LEU A 186 3.13 17.56 13.33
N LYS A 187 4.15 17.47 12.48
CA LYS A 187 4.02 16.96 11.11
C LYS A 187 3.70 15.47 11.09
N ASN A 188 4.32 14.67 11.95
CA ASN A 188 4.02 13.24 12.11
C ASN A 188 2.63 13.01 12.70
N LEU A 189 2.20 13.82 13.67
CA LEU A 189 0.81 13.83 14.16
C LEU A 189 -0.15 14.22 13.05
N SER A 190 0.16 15.25 12.26
CA SER A 190 -0.62 15.62 11.07
C SER A 190 -0.74 14.45 10.10
N TYR A 191 0.33 13.70 9.87
CA TYR A 191 0.28 12.50 9.04
C TYR A 191 -0.51 11.36 9.68
N LYS A 192 -0.47 11.17 11.01
CA LYS A 192 -1.25 10.15 11.73
C LYS A 192 -2.75 10.49 11.78
N ILE A 193 -3.08 11.77 12.00
CA ILE A 193 -4.45 12.29 11.89
C ILE A 193 -4.95 12.10 10.45
N LYS A 194 -4.11 12.46 9.46
CA LYS A 194 -4.42 12.19 8.05
C LYS A 194 -4.52 10.70 7.74
N ALA A 195 -3.70 9.84 8.37
CA ALA A 195 -3.73 8.36 8.31
C ALA A 195 -5.05 7.79 8.84
N ASN A 196 -5.61 8.36 9.89
CA ASN A 196 -6.95 8.04 10.38
C ASN A 196 -8.05 8.55 9.44
N ASP A 197 -7.82 9.68 8.76
CA ASP A 197 -8.71 10.19 7.70
C ASP A 197 -8.62 9.43 6.36
N TYR A 198 -7.66 8.51 6.17
CA TYR A 198 -7.46 7.83 4.88
C TYR A 198 -8.61 6.90 4.48
N ASN A 199 -9.69 6.80 5.28
CA ASN A 199 -10.89 6.04 4.93
C ASN A 199 -12.26 6.68 5.25
N GLU A 200 -12.34 7.92 5.74
CA GLU A 200 -13.66 8.58 5.92
C GLU A 200 -13.86 9.87 5.13
N ASN A 201 -12.79 10.54 4.69
CA ASN A 201 -12.90 11.84 3.99
C ASN A 201 -12.63 11.79 2.47
N SER A 202 -12.36 10.62 1.88
CA SER A 202 -12.41 10.52 0.41
C SER A 202 -13.85 10.38 -0.05
N PHE A 203 -14.32 11.34 -0.84
CA PHE A 203 -15.66 11.30 -1.43
C PHE A 203 -15.90 10.05 -2.29
N ILE A 204 -14.83 9.40 -2.79
CA ILE A 204 -14.91 8.27 -3.71
C ILE A 204 -14.40 7.00 -3.02
N PRO A 205 -15.20 5.92 -2.97
CA PRO A 205 -14.73 4.61 -2.52
C PRO A 205 -13.49 4.14 -3.29
N PHE A 206 -12.52 3.55 -2.59
CA PHE A 206 -11.25 3.13 -3.19
C PHE A 206 -11.41 2.23 -4.42
N GLU A 207 -12.38 1.31 -4.39
CA GLU A 207 -12.69 0.40 -5.51
C GLU A 207 -13.16 1.12 -6.79
N ASP A 208 -13.66 2.35 -6.66
CA ASP A 208 -14.21 3.13 -7.77
C ASP A 208 -13.24 4.15 -8.33
N ILE A 209 -12.10 4.40 -7.68
CA ILE A 209 -11.11 5.40 -8.14
C ILE A 209 -10.69 5.14 -9.59
N ASN A 210 -10.45 3.89 -9.94
CA ASN A 210 -10.09 3.52 -11.32
C ASN A 210 -11.24 3.76 -12.30
N LYS A 211 -12.49 3.51 -11.89
CA LYS A 211 -13.69 3.74 -12.72
C LYS A 211 -13.88 5.24 -12.96
N VAL A 212 -13.73 6.06 -11.92
CA VAL A 212 -13.80 7.53 -12.02
C VAL A 212 -12.72 8.08 -12.94
N ALA A 213 -11.48 7.61 -12.79
CA ALA A 213 -10.40 8.01 -13.68
C ALA A 213 -10.68 7.60 -15.13
N ASN A 214 -11.15 6.37 -15.38
CA ASN A 214 -11.54 5.92 -16.71
C ASN A 214 -12.64 6.80 -17.32
N PHE A 215 -13.69 7.06 -16.55
CA PHE A 215 -14.82 7.87 -16.99
C PHE A 215 -14.42 9.33 -17.25
N TYR A 216 -13.52 9.90 -16.44
CA TYR A 216 -12.98 11.23 -16.71
C TYR A 216 -12.25 11.29 -18.07
N MET A 217 -11.49 10.24 -18.39
CA MET A 217 -10.76 10.14 -19.66
C MET A 217 -11.69 10.04 -20.88
N THR A 218 -12.94 9.59 -20.72
CA THR A 218 -13.91 9.50 -21.82
C THR A 218 -14.69 10.80 -22.06
N THR A 219 -14.53 11.81 -21.20
CA THR A 219 -15.20 13.11 -21.37
C THR A 219 -14.70 13.84 -22.62
N ASN A 220 -15.60 14.54 -23.33
CA ASN A 220 -15.25 15.29 -24.55
C ASN A 220 -14.09 16.29 -24.31
N LYS A 221 -14.04 16.90 -23.13
CA LYS A 221 -12.95 17.83 -22.75
C LYS A 221 -11.59 17.15 -22.81
N ILE A 222 -11.48 15.91 -22.32
CA ILE A 222 -10.21 15.17 -22.29
C ILE A 222 -9.94 14.47 -23.61
N LYS A 223 -10.96 13.89 -24.26
CA LYS A 223 -10.85 13.34 -25.62
C LYS A 223 -10.27 14.37 -26.60
N ASN A 224 -10.82 15.58 -26.63
CA ASN A 224 -10.31 16.64 -27.50
C ASN A 224 -8.84 16.98 -27.20
N LYS A 225 -8.43 17.01 -25.92
CA LYS A 225 -7.03 17.27 -25.52
C LYS A 225 -6.08 16.14 -25.94
N ILE A 226 -6.55 14.91 -25.96
CA ILE A 226 -5.80 13.76 -26.48
C ILE A 226 -5.67 13.88 -28.01
N GLU A 227 -6.76 14.17 -28.71
CA GLU A 227 -6.81 14.28 -30.17
C GLU A 227 -5.91 15.39 -30.72
N ILE A 228 -5.87 16.56 -30.07
CA ILE A 228 -4.99 17.67 -30.46
C ILE A 228 -3.53 17.50 -29.99
N GLY A 229 -3.22 16.40 -29.29
CA GLY A 229 -1.86 16.07 -28.86
C GLY A 229 -1.35 16.78 -27.59
N GLU A 230 -2.21 17.51 -26.86
CA GLU A 230 -1.85 18.11 -25.56
C GLU A 230 -1.52 17.04 -24.51
N ILE A 231 -2.13 15.85 -24.61
CA ILE A 231 -1.86 14.70 -23.74
C ILE A 231 -1.19 13.60 -24.56
N GLY A 232 0.14 13.64 -24.65
CA GLY A 232 0.92 12.66 -25.41
C GLY A 232 1.08 11.30 -24.71
N ASN A 233 1.14 11.27 -23.37
CA ASN A 233 1.25 10.04 -22.58
C ASN A 233 -0.06 9.74 -21.86
N ILE A 234 -1.02 9.14 -22.58
CA ILE A 234 -2.36 8.81 -22.06
C ILE A 234 -2.29 7.90 -20.82
N PRO A 235 -1.50 6.80 -20.78
CA PRO A 235 -1.37 5.96 -19.59
C PRO A 235 -0.81 6.70 -18.39
N GLY A 236 0.23 7.52 -18.59
CA GLY A 236 0.85 8.31 -17.52
C GLY A 236 -0.10 9.38 -16.97
N TYR A 237 -0.87 10.04 -17.84
CA TYR A 237 -1.86 11.03 -17.45
C TYR A 237 -2.99 10.41 -16.61
N LYS A 238 -3.52 9.26 -17.06
CA LYS A 238 -4.52 8.49 -16.29
C LYS A 238 -3.97 8.08 -14.92
N GLN A 239 -2.72 7.59 -14.85
CA GLN A 239 -2.10 7.21 -13.58
C GLN A 239 -1.93 8.42 -12.64
N GLY A 240 -1.60 9.60 -13.21
CA GLY A 240 -1.58 10.85 -12.48
C GLY A 240 -2.93 11.19 -11.85
N ILE A 241 -4.03 11.07 -12.60
CA ILE A 241 -5.39 11.28 -12.09
C ILE A 241 -5.72 10.28 -10.98
N ILE A 242 -5.41 9.00 -11.16
CA ILE A 242 -5.63 7.97 -10.12
C ILE A 242 -4.93 8.36 -8.82
N ASN A 243 -3.66 8.77 -8.90
CA ASN A 243 -2.89 9.18 -7.74
C ASN A 243 -3.47 10.46 -7.11
N SER A 244 -3.88 11.45 -7.91
CA SER A 244 -4.51 12.67 -7.40
C SER A 244 -5.86 12.41 -6.75
N ILE A 245 -6.67 11.46 -7.25
CA ILE A 245 -7.92 11.05 -6.60
C ILE A 245 -7.59 10.35 -5.27
N LYS A 246 -6.63 9.41 -5.26
CA LYS A 246 -6.19 8.73 -4.03
C LYS A 246 -5.71 9.69 -2.94
N ASN A 247 -5.09 10.80 -3.34
CA ASN A 247 -4.57 11.81 -2.44
C ASN A 247 -5.59 12.92 -2.12
N ASN A 248 -6.84 12.84 -2.60
CA ASN A 248 -7.86 13.90 -2.50
C ASN A 248 -7.42 15.26 -3.11
N GLU A 249 -6.50 15.23 -4.06
CA GLU A 249 -5.96 16.42 -4.75
C GLU A 249 -6.73 16.73 -6.05
N PHE A 250 -7.60 15.82 -6.49
CA PHE A 250 -8.38 15.99 -7.71
C PHE A 250 -9.71 16.70 -7.44
N SER A 251 -9.73 18.02 -7.61
CA SER A 251 -10.89 18.87 -7.28
C SER A 251 -12.21 18.52 -8.00
N LEU A 252 -12.14 17.81 -9.14
CA LEU A 252 -13.32 17.39 -9.89
C LEU A 252 -13.86 16.01 -9.50
N ALA A 253 -13.19 15.31 -8.59
CA ALA A 253 -13.44 13.90 -8.29
C ALA A 253 -14.92 13.63 -7.97
N GLU A 254 -15.49 14.38 -7.02
CA GLU A 254 -16.89 14.23 -6.61
C GLU A 254 -17.88 14.44 -7.75
N LYS A 255 -17.68 15.51 -8.52
CA LYS A 255 -18.56 15.84 -9.64
C LYS A 255 -18.53 14.75 -10.71
N ILE A 256 -17.37 14.12 -10.93
CA ILE A 256 -17.22 13.04 -11.91
C ILE A 256 -17.82 11.74 -11.37
N TYR A 257 -17.66 11.44 -10.08
CA TYR A 257 -18.26 10.26 -9.47
C TYR A 257 -19.80 10.29 -9.52
N LYS A 258 -20.43 11.39 -9.10
CA LYS A 258 -21.89 11.56 -9.21
C LYS A 258 -22.41 11.46 -10.65
N LYS A 259 -21.62 11.94 -11.62
CA LYS A 259 -21.95 11.80 -13.04
C LYS A 259 -21.84 10.35 -13.52
N LEU A 260 -20.79 9.64 -13.09
CA LEU A 260 -20.62 8.23 -13.39
C LEU A 260 -21.78 7.40 -12.84
N GLU A 261 -22.17 7.61 -11.58
CA GLU A 261 -23.32 6.93 -10.96
C GLU A 261 -24.62 7.15 -11.76
N ALA A 262 -24.86 8.40 -12.19
CA ALA A 262 -26.04 8.75 -12.96
C ALA A 262 -26.01 8.17 -14.38
N GLU A 263 -24.83 8.10 -15.02
CA GLU A 263 -24.66 7.52 -16.35
C GLU A 263 -24.85 6.00 -16.31
N GLU A 264 -24.26 5.32 -15.34
CA GLU A 264 -24.49 3.88 -15.10
C GLU A 264 -25.98 3.56 -14.90
N LEU A 265 -26.70 4.37 -14.11
CA LEU A 265 -28.13 4.16 -13.88
C LEU A 265 -28.94 4.41 -15.15
N LYS A 266 -28.59 5.45 -15.91
CA LYS A 266 -29.23 5.78 -17.18
C LYS A 266 -29.04 4.64 -18.18
N ASP A 267 -27.82 4.16 -18.33
CA ASP A 267 -27.47 3.06 -19.24
C ASP A 267 -28.22 1.77 -18.86
N ASN A 268 -28.38 1.50 -17.56
CA ASN A 268 -29.20 0.38 -17.09
C ASN A 268 -30.68 0.53 -17.52
N ILE A 269 -31.27 1.71 -17.35
CA ILE A 269 -32.66 1.98 -17.76
C ILE A 269 -32.81 1.83 -19.27
N GLU A 270 -31.88 2.37 -20.07
CA GLU A 270 -31.90 2.27 -21.53
C GLU A 270 -31.77 0.81 -21.99
N THR A 271 -30.83 0.06 -21.39
CA THR A 271 -30.62 -1.37 -21.68
C THR A 271 -31.87 -2.19 -21.37
N LEU A 272 -32.47 -1.99 -20.18
CA LEU A 272 -33.68 -2.71 -19.77
C LEU A 272 -34.89 -2.31 -20.62
N THR A 273 -34.98 -1.04 -21.04
CA THR A 273 -36.06 -0.55 -21.91
C THR A 273 -35.97 -1.20 -23.29
N ALA A 274 -34.80 -1.15 -23.93
CA ALA A 274 -34.58 -1.81 -25.23
C ALA A 274 -34.82 -3.32 -25.15
N ALA A 275 -34.40 -3.98 -24.06
CA ALA A 275 -34.66 -5.40 -23.85
C ALA A 275 -36.17 -5.70 -23.71
N HIS A 276 -36.92 -4.85 -23.00
CA HIS A 276 -38.37 -4.99 -22.86
C HIS A 276 -39.12 -4.75 -24.17
N GLU A 277 -38.76 -3.73 -24.94
CA GLU A 277 -39.37 -3.45 -26.26
C GLU A 277 -39.25 -4.65 -27.21
N ASN A 278 -38.12 -5.35 -27.16
CA ASN A 278 -37.88 -6.54 -27.99
C ASN A 278 -38.62 -7.80 -27.51
N LEU A 279 -38.99 -7.87 -26.22
CA LEU A 279 -39.71 -9.00 -25.63
C LEU A 279 -41.23 -8.82 -25.62
N ASP A 280 -41.73 -7.58 -25.68
CA ASP A 280 -43.15 -7.23 -25.65
C ASP A 280 -44.01 -8.00 -26.69
N PRO A 281 -43.52 -8.30 -27.92
CA PRO A 281 -44.28 -9.11 -28.89
C PRO A 281 -44.54 -10.57 -28.45
N LEU A 282 -43.83 -11.09 -27.45
CA LEU A 282 -43.82 -12.52 -27.09
C LEU A 282 -44.62 -12.87 -25.82
N LYS A 283 -45.03 -11.88 -25.01
CA LYS A 283 -45.75 -12.10 -23.74
C LYS A 283 -47.27 -11.98 -23.91
N SER A 284 -47.89 -13.07 -24.37
CA SER A 284 -49.29 -13.10 -24.85
C SER A 284 -50.42 -12.89 -23.82
N TYR A 285 -50.17 -12.88 -22.50
CA TYR A 285 -51.24 -12.83 -21.49
C TYR A 285 -51.36 -11.53 -20.67
N GLN A 286 -50.30 -10.72 -20.54
CA GLN A 286 -50.35 -9.45 -19.78
C GLN A 286 -50.62 -8.21 -20.66
N HIS A 287 -50.49 -8.34 -21.98
CA HIS A 287 -50.38 -7.22 -22.94
C HIS A 287 -51.62 -6.96 -23.81
N LYS A 288 -52.78 -7.57 -23.49
CA LYS A 288 -53.98 -7.39 -24.31
C LYS A 288 -54.57 -5.96 -24.25
N TYR A 289 -54.27 -5.20 -23.19
CA TYR A 289 -54.85 -3.87 -22.94
C TYR A 289 -53.82 -2.77 -22.66
N TYR A 290 -52.56 -3.11 -22.39
CA TYR A 290 -51.52 -2.15 -21.99
C TYR A 290 -50.27 -2.37 -22.84
N LYS A 291 -49.73 -1.30 -23.41
CA LYS A 291 -48.51 -1.30 -24.24
C LYS A 291 -47.33 -0.79 -23.41
N PHE A 292 -46.16 -1.42 -23.55
CA PHE A 292 -44.97 -0.97 -22.84
C PHE A 292 -44.62 0.46 -23.21
N LYS A 293 -44.23 1.26 -22.21
CA LYS A 293 -43.88 2.67 -22.41
C LYS A 293 -42.42 2.96 -22.08
N ARG A 294 -41.96 2.53 -20.91
CA ARG A 294 -40.57 2.74 -20.44
C ARG A 294 -40.28 1.94 -19.18
N ILE A 295 -38.99 1.76 -18.90
CA ILE A 295 -38.51 1.44 -17.55
C ILE A 295 -38.35 2.72 -16.73
N LYS A 296 -38.81 2.68 -15.48
CA LYS A 296 -38.55 3.67 -14.44
C LYS A 296 -37.68 3.06 -13.37
N PHE A 297 -36.93 3.91 -12.67
CA PHE A 297 -36.22 3.55 -11.46
C PHE A 297 -36.76 4.36 -10.28
N THR A 298 -37.09 3.68 -9.18
CA THR A 298 -37.68 4.29 -7.98
C THR A 298 -37.39 3.41 -6.78
N ASP A 299 -37.06 3.99 -5.62
CA ASP A 299 -36.82 3.25 -4.37
C ASP A 299 -35.84 2.06 -4.57
N ASN A 300 -34.79 2.26 -5.36
CA ASN A 300 -33.79 1.24 -5.69
C ASN A 300 -34.31 0.00 -6.45
N ILE A 301 -35.47 0.11 -7.09
CA ILE A 301 -36.06 -0.92 -7.95
C ILE A 301 -36.39 -0.39 -9.35
N TYR A 302 -36.45 -1.31 -10.32
CA TYR A 302 -36.91 -1.03 -11.69
C TYR A 302 -38.36 -1.44 -11.87
N LEU A 303 -39.14 -0.55 -12.48
CA LEU A 303 -40.55 -0.74 -12.78
C LEU A 303 -40.79 -0.55 -14.28
N ALA A 304 -41.50 -1.48 -14.91
CA ALA A 304 -41.97 -1.34 -16.27
C ALA A 304 -43.33 -0.63 -16.27
N GLU A 305 -43.37 0.59 -16.83
CA GLU A 305 -44.60 1.35 -17.03
C GLU A 305 -45.26 0.92 -18.33
N TYR A 306 -46.55 0.58 -18.27
CA TYR A 306 -47.38 0.39 -19.45
C TYR A 306 -48.57 1.33 -19.43
N GLU A 307 -49.08 1.66 -20.61
CA GLU A 307 -50.19 2.57 -20.82
C GLU A 307 -51.22 1.94 -21.77
N ASN A 308 -52.51 2.11 -21.48
CA ASN A 308 -53.57 1.71 -22.39
C ASN A 308 -53.99 2.87 -23.30
N ASP A 309 -54.89 2.60 -24.25
CA ASP A 309 -55.38 3.62 -25.19
C ASP A 309 -56.17 4.77 -24.49
N ASP A 310 -56.68 4.54 -23.27
CA ASP A 310 -57.35 5.54 -22.41
C ASP A 310 -56.38 6.34 -21.51
N GLN A 311 -55.07 6.24 -21.74
CA GLN A 311 -54.01 6.90 -20.94
C GLN A 311 -53.93 6.45 -19.47
N LEU A 312 -54.55 5.32 -19.11
CA LEU A 312 -54.37 4.68 -17.81
C LEU A 312 -52.99 4.03 -17.77
N LYS A 313 -52.22 4.35 -16.73
CA LYS A 313 -50.86 3.86 -16.52
C LYS A 313 -50.83 2.84 -15.41
N LYS A 314 -50.02 1.79 -15.61
CA LYS A 314 -49.77 0.78 -14.59
C LYS A 314 -48.29 0.40 -14.61
N ASP A 315 -47.74 0.22 -13.42
CA ASP A 315 -46.34 -0.15 -13.24
C ASP A 315 -46.27 -1.62 -12.79
N TRP A 316 -45.37 -2.39 -13.42
CA TRP A 316 -45.07 -3.77 -13.05
C TRP A 316 -43.63 -3.88 -12.60
N LEU A 317 -43.38 -4.74 -11.61
CA LEU A 317 -42.03 -4.98 -11.12
C LEU A 317 -41.20 -5.71 -12.18
N VAL A 318 -39.98 -5.23 -12.41
CA VAL A 318 -38.97 -5.98 -13.17
C VAL A 318 -38.29 -6.96 -12.22
N GLU A 319 -38.34 -8.25 -12.56
CA GLU A 319 -37.82 -9.34 -11.74
C GLU A 319 -36.28 -9.35 -11.68
N GLU A 320 -35.74 -9.88 -10.59
CA GLU A 320 -34.30 -9.94 -10.35
C GLU A 320 -33.55 -10.76 -11.42
N ASP A 321 -34.06 -11.95 -11.75
CA ASP A 321 -33.44 -12.83 -12.74
C ASP A 321 -33.33 -12.14 -14.11
N TYR A 322 -34.35 -11.36 -14.46
CA TYR A 322 -34.35 -10.56 -15.67
C TYR A 322 -33.23 -9.51 -15.63
N ILE A 323 -33.13 -8.74 -14.55
CA ILE A 323 -32.08 -7.71 -14.39
C ILE A 323 -30.68 -8.33 -14.45
N ARG A 324 -30.45 -9.43 -13.74
CA ARG A 324 -29.16 -10.15 -13.74
C ARG A 324 -28.77 -10.68 -15.12
N SER A 325 -29.76 -10.99 -15.97
CA SER A 325 -29.53 -11.49 -17.33
C SER A 325 -29.23 -10.38 -18.35
N GLN A 326 -29.74 -9.16 -18.13
CA GLN A 326 -29.65 -8.06 -19.10
C GLN A 326 -28.56 -7.04 -18.77
N LEU A 327 -28.26 -6.83 -17.48
CA LEU A 327 -27.27 -5.85 -17.03
C LEU A 327 -25.86 -6.45 -16.92
N LEU A 328 -24.86 -5.57 -16.81
CA LEU A 328 -23.48 -5.98 -16.56
C LEU A 328 -23.36 -6.68 -15.19
N PRO A 329 -22.27 -7.44 -14.97
CA PRO A 329 -22.04 -8.03 -13.65
C PRO A 329 -21.78 -6.93 -12.59
N PRO A 330 -22.15 -7.14 -11.31
CA PRO A 330 -22.10 -6.09 -10.28
C PRO A 330 -20.74 -5.38 -10.10
N HIS A 331 -19.63 -6.09 -10.30
CA HIS A 331 -18.29 -5.51 -10.14
C HIS A 331 -17.95 -4.42 -11.18
N ALA A 332 -18.70 -4.35 -12.29
CA ALA A 332 -18.52 -3.32 -13.31
C ALA A 332 -18.99 -1.93 -12.84
N TYR A 333 -19.93 -1.87 -11.88
CA TYR A 333 -20.59 -0.64 -11.44
C TYR A 333 -19.91 -0.01 -10.24
N THR A 334 -20.08 1.31 -10.07
CA THR A 334 -19.79 2.02 -8.82
C THR A 334 -20.37 1.31 -7.59
N ARG A 335 -19.76 1.49 -6.41
CA ARG A 335 -20.17 0.86 -5.15
C ARG A 335 -21.68 1.01 -4.89
N ASN A 336 -22.22 2.19 -5.16
CA ASN A 336 -23.63 2.49 -4.97
C ASN A 336 -24.53 1.67 -5.91
N ASN A 337 -24.28 1.73 -7.22
CA ASN A 337 -25.07 0.98 -8.21
C ASN A 337 -24.86 -0.53 -8.11
N LYS A 338 -23.67 -0.98 -7.75
CA LYS A 338 -23.37 -2.37 -7.39
C LYS A 338 -24.29 -2.84 -6.25
N SER A 339 -24.41 -2.05 -5.19
CA SER A 339 -25.25 -2.39 -4.04
C SER A 339 -26.74 -2.49 -4.38
N ILE A 340 -27.21 -1.69 -5.34
CA ILE A 340 -28.60 -1.76 -5.85
C ILE A 340 -28.86 -3.11 -6.52
N ILE A 341 -27.93 -3.59 -7.35
CA ILE A 341 -28.05 -4.84 -8.09
C ILE A 341 -27.85 -6.06 -7.17
N GLU A 342 -26.86 -6.03 -6.28
CA GLU A 342 -26.58 -7.14 -5.36
C GLU A 342 -27.73 -7.37 -4.36
N ASN A 343 -28.34 -6.28 -3.86
CA ASN A 343 -29.41 -6.34 -2.87
C ASN A 343 -30.81 -6.20 -3.50
N TYR A 344 -30.94 -6.44 -4.81
CA TYR A 344 -32.18 -6.13 -5.53
C TYR A 344 -33.39 -6.89 -4.99
N ALA A 345 -33.24 -8.17 -4.62
CA ALA A 345 -34.30 -8.97 -3.98
C ALA A 345 -34.80 -8.35 -2.67
N GLU A 346 -33.88 -7.81 -1.87
CA GLU A 346 -34.21 -7.15 -0.61
C GLU A 346 -34.87 -5.79 -0.85
N ASN A 347 -34.41 -5.04 -1.86
CA ASN A 347 -35.04 -3.78 -2.26
C ASN A 347 -36.49 -4.00 -2.73
N ILE A 348 -36.78 -5.08 -3.47
CA ILE A 348 -38.15 -5.49 -3.82
C ILE A 348 -39.00 -5.72 -2.56
N LYS A 349 -38.47 -6.47 -1.58
CA LYS A 349 -39.19 -6.75 -0.32
C LYS A 349 -39.52 -5.44 0.42
N LYS A 350 -38.54 -4.57 0.61
CA LYS A 350 -38.70 -3.26 1.25
C LYS A 350 -39.73 -2.40 0.53
N PHE A 351 -39.69 -2.34 -0.79
CA PHE A 351 -40.67 -1.62 -1.59
C PHE A 351 -42.09 -2.19 -1.42
N THR A 352 -42.22 -3.52 -1.47
CA THR A 352 -43.52 -4.20 -1.31
C THR A 352 -44.13 -3.97 0.07
N GLU A 353 -43.31 -3.99 1.12
CA GLU A 353 -43.73 -3.68 2.49
C GLU A 353 -44.15 -2.23 2.65
N LYS A 354 -43.37 -1.28 2.09
CA LYS A 354 -43.71 0.15 2.05
C LYS A 354 -45.07 0.38 1.39
N MET A 355 -45.33 -0.27 0.25
CA MET A 355 -46.61 -0.16 -0.45
C MET A 355 -47.76 -0.77 0.37
N LYS A 356 -47.58 -1.96 0.98
CA LYS A 356 -48.60 -2.55 1.88
C LYS A 356 -48.93 -1.66 3.08
N GLY A 357 -47.93 -1.02 3.67
CA GLY A 357 -48.10 -0.08 4.77
C GLY A 357 -48.82 1.21 4.38
N ALA A 358 -48.64 1.68 3.14
CA ALA A 358 -49.36 2.84 2.61
C ALA A 358 -50.86 2.58 2.45
N PHE A 359 -51.27 1.36 2.06
CA PHE A 359 -52.69 0.99 1.96
C PHE A 359 -53.38 0.87 3.32
N LYS A 360 -52.68 0.43 4.38
CA LYS A 360 -53.21 0.37 5.75
C LYS A 360 -53.44 1.74 6.42
N LYS A 361 -52.94 2.83 5.85
CA LYS A 361 -53.09 4.19 6.39
C LYS A 361 -54.38 4.90 5.93
N TYR A 362 -55.13 4.25 5.03
CA TYR A 362 -56.39 4.75 4.46
C TYR A 362 -57.59 3.83 4.75
N GLU A 363 -57.40 2.83 5.61
CA GLU A 363 -58.45 2.14 6.36
C GLU A 363 -58.54 2.77 7.75
#